data_AF-A0A534ZIU4-F1
#
_entry.id   AF-A0A534ZIU4-F1
#
_cell.length_a   1.000
_cell.length_b   1.000
_cell.length_c   1.000
_cell.angle_alpha   90.00
_cell.angle_beta   90.00
_cell.angle_gamma   90.00
#
_symmetry.space_group_name_H-M   'P 1'
#
loop_
_entity.id
_entity.type
_entity.pdbx_description
1 polymer ?
#
loop_
_entity_poly.entity_id
_entity_poly.type
_entity_poly.pdbx_seq_one_letter_code
_entity_poly.pdbx_strand_id
1 'polypeptide(L)' 'MDLGARIQRLEDIAAIERLKYRYWRCLDLKLWDELAGCFTDQATADYGEGRYRFAGAEAILRFLRES' A
#
# COMPACT_ATOMS: atom_id res chain seq x y z
N MET A 1 22.51 14.18 18.64
CA MET A 1 21.64 13.85 17.49
C MET A 1 22.39 12.87 16.63
N ASP A 2 21.89 11.64 16.50
CA ASP A 2 22.49 10.64 15.61
C ASP A 2 22.16 10.99 14.15
N LEU A 3 23.19 11.23 13.33
CA LEU A 3 23.02 11.55 11.91
C LEU A 3 22.50 10.34 11.12
N GLY A 4 22.88 9.12 11.54
CA GLY A 4 22.41 7.88 10.92
C GLY A 4 20.89 7.75 11.02
N ALA A 5 20.33 7.90 12.21
CA ALA A 5 18.89 7.90 12.42
C ALA A 5 18.13 8.97 11.61
N ARG A 6 18.72 10.16 11.42
CA ARG A 6 18.11 11.23 10.62
C ARG A 6 18.08 10.88 9.13
N ILE A 7 19.16 10.29 8.60
CA ILE A 7 19.24 9.86 7.21
C ILE A 7 18.23 8.73 6.95
N GLN A 8 18.21 7.70 7.80
CA GLN A 8 17.25 6.59 7.67
C GLN A 8 15.81 7.10 7.61
N ARG A 9 15.46 8.05 8.49
CA ARG A 9 14.12 8.64 8.49
C ARG A 9 13.77 9.33 7.16
N LEU A 10 14.72 10.01 6.52
CA LEU A 10 14.49 10.66 5.23
C LEU A 10 14.34 9.63 4.10
N GLU A 11 15.12 8.56 4.13
CA GLU A 11 15.01 7.45 3.18
C GLU A 11 13.66 6.72 3.31
N ASP A 12 13.20 6.50 4.54
CA ASP A 12 11.90 5.88 4.82
C ASP A 12 10.75 6.75 4.30
N ILE A 13 10.83 8.07 4.48
CA ILE A 13 9.84 9.02 3.94
C ILE A 13 9.81 8.92 2.41
N ALA A 14 10.97 8.99 1.75
CA ALA A 14 11.05 8.87 0.30
C ALA A 14 10.55 7.51 -0.21
N ALA A 15 10.77 6.43 0.55
CA ALA A 15 10.26 5.09 0.22
C ALA A 15 8.73 5.03 0.33
N ILE A 16 8.14 5.61 1.37
CA ILE A 16 6.67 5.69 1.55
C ILE A 16 6.03 6.53 0.44
N GLU A 17 6.64 7.66 0.06
CA GLU A 17 6.16 8.50 -1.06
C GLU A 17 6.12 7.70 -2.36
N ARG A 18 7.21 7.00 -2.71
CA ARG A 18 7.28 6.15 -3.90
C ARG A 18 6.26 5.01 -3.85
N LEU A 19 6.07 4.39 -2.68
CA LEU A 19 5.06 3.36 -2.47
C LEU A 19 3.65 3.90 -2.74
N LYS A 20 3.31 5.08 -2.21
CA LYS A 20 2.00 5.70 -2.46
C LYS A 20 1.80 6.06 -3.93
N TYR A 21 2.82 6.58 -4.62
CA TYR A 21 2.73 6.83 -6.07
C TYR A 21 2.54 5.55 -6.87
N ARG A 22 3.25 4.46 -6.52
CA ARG A 22 3.07 3.14 -7.14
C ARG A 22 1.64 2.65 -6.92
N TYR A 23 1.15 2.70 -5.68
CA TYR A 23 -0.22 2.29 -5.34
C TYR A 23 -1.24 2.99 -6.23
N TRP A 24 -1.21 4.33 -6.29
CA TRP A 24 -2.18 5.08 -7.09
C TRP A 24 -2.06 4.80 -8.58
N ARG A 25 -0.85 4.81 -9.15
CA ARG A 25 -0.64 4.46 -10.55
C ARG A 25 -1.17 3.06 -10.87
N CYS A 26 -0.88 2.07 -10.03
CA CYS A 26 -1.30 0.69 -10.28
C CYS A 26 -2.81 0.53 -10.13
N LEU A 27 -3.43 1.21 -9.17
CA LEU A 27 -4.87 1.21 -8.98
C LEU A 27 -5.59 1.85 -10.17
N ASP A 28 -5.18 3.06 -10.57
CA ASP A 28 -5.80 3.83 -11.65
C ASP A 28 -5.67 3.11 -13.00
N LEU A 29 -4.50 2.51 -13.26
CA LEU A 29 -4.24 1.76 -14.49
C LEU A 29 -4.64 0.28 -14.41
N LYS A 30 -5.24 -0.16 -13.30
CA LYS A 30 -5.69 -1.55 -13.08
C LYS A 30 -4.57 -2.59 -13.24
N LEU A 31 -3.34 -2.26 -12.83
CA LEU A 31 -2.15 -3.12 -12.86
C LEU A 31 -2.11 -3.99 -11.59
N TRP A 32 -3.00 -4.99 -11.52
CA TRP A 32 -3.26 -5.72 -10.27
C TRP A 32 -2.07 -6.51 -9.72
N ASP A 33 -1.28 -7.14 -10.59
CA ASP A 33 -0.12 -7.93 -10.16
C ASP A 33 0.98 -7.02 -9.59
N GLU A 34 1.13 -5.81 -10.14
CA GLU A 34 2.06 -4.81 -9.59
C GLU A 34 1.51 -4.19 -8.29
N LEU A 35 0.20 -3.93 -8.23
CA LEU A 35 -0.48 -3.43 -7.04
C LEU A 35 -0.30 -4.38 -5.85
N ALA A 36 -0.24 -5.70 -6.10
CA ALA A 36 -0.01 -6.69 -5.06
C ALA A 36 1.30 -6.45 -4.29
N GLY A 37 2.33 -5.97 -4.97
CA GLY A 37 3.62 -5.62 -4.35
C GLY A 37 3.59 -4.39 -3.45
N CYS A 38 2.45 -3.70 -3.31
CA CYS A 38 2.28 -2.58 -2.38
C CYS A 38 1.82 -3.01 -0.98
N PHE A 39 1.44 -4.28 -0.80
CA PHE A 39 0.90 -4.78 0.47
C PHE A 39 1.86 -5.77 1.13
N THR A 40 1.84 -5.82 2.45
CA THR A 40 2.39 -6.94 3.20
C THR A 40 1.36 -8.06 3.26
N ASP A 41 1.79 -9.30 3.48
CA ASP A 41 0.88 -10.45 3.60
C ASP A 41 -0.19 -10.27 4.68
N GLN A 42 0.13 -9.49 5.72
CA GLN A 42 -0.74 -9.22 6.88
C GLN A 42 -1.50 -7.89 6.76
N ALA A 43 -1.53 -7.26 5.59
CA ALA A 43 -2.23 -5.99 5.39
C ALA A 43 -3.72 -6.11 5.75
N THR A 44 -4.26 -5.08 6.39
CA THR A 44 -5.70 -4.93 6.62
C THR A 44 -6.18 -3.64 5.97
N ALA A 45 -7.44 -3.63 5.52
CA ALA A 45 -8.06 -2.44 4.97
C ALA A 45 -9.51 -2.30 5.45
N ASP A 46 -9.90 -1.06 5.71
CA ASP A 46 -11.26 -0.66 6.01
C ASP A 46 -11.66 0.44 5.01
N TYR A 47 -12.70 0.18 4.22
CA TYR A 47 -13.24 1.12 3.23
C TYR A 47 -14.72 1.41 3.48
N GLY A 48 -15.12 2.64 3.14
CA GLY A 48 -16.52 3.06 3.22
C GLY A 48 -17.07 3.06 4.64
N GLU A 49 -16.32 3.64 5.58
CA GLU A 49 -16.73 3.79 6.99
C GLU A 49 -17.03 2.44 7.68
N GLY A 50 -16.23 1.41 7.44
CA GLY A 50 -16.41 0.09 8.04
C GLY A 50 -17.28 -0.88 7.25
N ARG A 51 -17.83 -0.46 6.10
CA ARG A 51 -18.66 -1.32 5.26
C ARG A 51 -17.87 -2.50 4.68
N TYR A 52 -16.63 -2.25 4.27
CA TYR A 52 -15.77 -3.28 3.70
C TYR A 52 -14.53 -3.43 4.56
N ARG A 53 -14.33 -4.62 5.12
CA ARG A 53 -13.16 -4.95 5.94
C ARG A 53 -12.49 -6.19 5.41
N PHE A 54 -11.19 -6.09 5.18
CA PHE A 54 -10.38 -7.16 4.61
C PHE A 54 -9.15 -7.41 5.47
N ALA A 55 -8.80 -8.67 5.63
CA ALA A 55 -7.57 -9.12 6.25
C ALA A 55 -6.78 -9.96 5.25
N GLY A 56 -5.52 -9.60 5.06
CA GLY A 56 -4.62 -10.18 4.08
C GLY A 56 -4.65 -9.44 2.73
N ALA A 57 -3.48 -9.34 2.09
CA ALA A 57 -3.31 -8.67 0.80
C ALA A 57 -4.23 -9.27 -0.29
N GLU A 58 -4.39 -10.60 -0.31
CA GLU A 58 -5.25 -11.27 -1.28
C GLU A 58 -6.70 -10.79 -1.23
N ALA A 59 -7.26 -10.67 -0.02
CA ALA A 59 -8.65 -10.22 0.18
C ALA A 59 -8.84 -8.76 -0.28
N ILE A 60 -7.87 -7.90 0.02
CA ILE A 60 -7.86 -6.50 -0.41
C ILE A 60 -7.80 -6.41 -1.94
N LEU A 61 -6.87 -7.14 -2.57
CA LEU A 61 -6.67 -7.11 -4.02
C LEU A 61 -7.88 -7.67 -4.78
N ARG A 62 -8.50 -8.73 -4.25
CA ARG A 62 -9.74 -9.28 -4.82
C ARG A 62 -10.84 -8.22 -4.86
N PHE A 63 -11.07 -7.53 -3.74
CA PHE A 63 -12.02 -6.43 -3.68
C PHE A 63 -11.71 -5.32 -4.68
N LEU A 64 -10.48 -4.82 -4.69
CA LEU A 64 -10.08 -3.72 -5.58
C LEU A 64 -10.21 -4.08 -7.07
N ARG A 65 -10.02 -5.36 -7.42
CA ARG A 65 -10.13 -5.86 -8.80
C ARG A 65 -11.59 -6.00 -9.26
N GLU A 66 -12.48 -6.38 -8.35
CA GLU A 66 -13.88 -6.72 -8.64
C GLU A 66 -14.86 -5.55 -8.40
N SER A 67 -14.39 -4.44 -7.82
CA SER A 67 -15.19 -3.23 -7.52
C SER A 67 -15.33 -2.27 -8.70
#